data_AF-A0A7C6V3F7-F1
#
_entry.id   AF-A0A7C6V3F7-F1
#
_cell.length_a   1.000
_cell.length_b   1.000
_cell.length_c   1.000
_cell.angle_alpha   90.00
_cell.angle_beta   90.00
_cell.angle_gamma   90.00
#
_symmetry.space_group_name_H-M   'P 1'
#
loop_
_entity.id
_entity.type
_entity.pdbx_description
1 polymer ?
#
loop_
_entity_poly.entity_id
_entity_poly.type
_entity_poly.pdbx_seq_one_letter_code
_entity_poly.pdbx_strand_id
1 'polypeptide(L)'
;PPVEITGGTGADVLAGRGRAINCHGVDVTRAFLQGAREALRIAEKYGIRKAVLKARSPSCGYRWIHDGTFTGKLKQGHGVTAALLLKAGVEIFTEEEVHRLKL
;
A
#
# COMPACT_ATOMS: atom_id res chain seq x y z
N PRO A 1 -13.14 9.39 -5.04
CA PRO A 1 -12.32 10.50 -4.47
C PRO A 1 -10.91 10.01 -4.14
N PRO A 2 -9.86 10.84 -4.27
CA PRO A 2 -8.52 10.51 -3.80
C PRO A 2 -8.52 10.11 -2.31
N VAL A 3 -7.62 9.20 -1.95
CA VAL A 3 -7.41 8.71 -0.59
C VAL A 3 -5.92 8.84 -0.25
N GLU A 4 -5.61 9.25 0.97
CA GLU A 4 -4.25 9.28 1.50
C GLU A 4 -4.20 8.67 2.90
N ILE A 5 -3.01 8.22 3.31
CA ILE A 5 -2.80 7.70 4.67
C ILE A 5 -2.44 8.85 5.60
N THR A 6 -3.27 9.06 6.60
CA THR A 6 -3.05 10.00 7.72
C THR A 6 -2.54 9.25 8.95
N GLY A 7 -1.63 9.85 9.71
CA GLY A 7 -1.11 9.27 10.96
C GLY A 7 -0.08 8.14 10.78
N GLY A 8 0.67 8.13 9.66
CA GLY A 8 1.76 7.19 9.44
C GLY A 8 1.80 6.62 8.02
N THR A 9 2.06 5.32 7.91
CA THR A 9 2.17 4.56 6.65
C THR A 9 1.21 3.37 6.64
N GLY A 10 1.25 2.54 5.59
CA GLY A 10 0.49 1.31 5.51
C GLY A 10 0.76 0.35 6.67
N ALA A 11 1.99 0.34 7.21
CA ALA A 11 2.34 -0.44 8.40
C ALA A 11 1.57 0.03 9.65
N ASP A 12 1.37 1.34 9.80
CA ASP A 12 0.61 1.91 10.92
C ASP A 12 -0.89 1.64 10.76
N VAL A 13 -1.41 1.67 9.53
CA VAL A 13 -2.80 1.25 9.26
C VAL A 13 -3.01 -0.22 9.64
N LEU A 14 -2.09 -1.11 9.27
CA LEU A 14 -2.14 -2.53 9.66
C LEU A 14 -2.06 -2.73 11.19
N ALA A 15 -1.34 -1.85 11.89
CA ALA A 15 -1.23 -1.88 13.35
C ALA A 15 -2.35 -1.13 14.09
N GLY A 16 -3.33 -0.57 13.37
CA GLY A 16 -4.44 0.20 13.96
C GLY A 16 -4.05 1.60 14.47
N ARG A 17 -2.89 2.13 14.09
CA ARG A 17 -2.40 3.46 14.46
C ARG A 17 -2.53 4.51 13.36
N GLY A 18 -2.73 4.08 12.11
CA GLY A 18 -2.96 4.95 10.96
C GLY A 18 -4.35 4.78 10.36
N ARG A 19 -4.75 5.73 9.51
CA ARG A 19 -6.05 5.70 8.80
C ARG A 19 -5.88 6.04 7.32
N ALA A 20 -6.72 5.45 6.48
CA ALA A 20 -6.88 5.84 5.08
C ALA A 20 -8.12 6.73 4.97
N ILE A 21 -7.90 8.02 4.72
CA ILE A 21 -8.96 9.04 4.68
C ILE A 21 -9.06 9.57 3.26
N ASN A 22 -10.27 9.77 2.76
CA ASN A 22 -10.47 10.40 1.46
C ASN A 22 -10.43 11.93 1.54
N CYS A 23 -10.37 12.62 0.40
CA CYS A 23 -10.32 14.09 0.36
C CYS A 23 -11.56 14.81 0.93
N HIS A 24 -12.62 14.06 1.28
CA HIS A 24 -13.81 14.57 1.94
C HIS A 24 -13.80 14.30 3.46
N GLY A 25 -12.71 13.77 4.01
CA GLY A 25 -12.59 13.44 5.44
C GLY A 25 -13.22 12.09 5.84
N VAL A 26 -13.67 11.28 4.88
CA VAL A 26 -14.30 9.98 5.19
C VAL A 26 -13.23 8.91 5.40
N ASP A 27 -13.34 8.22 6.52
CA ASP A 27 -12.48 7.08 6.87
C ASP A 27 -12.88 5.82 6.08
N VAL A 28 -11.98 5.37 5.21
CA VAL A 28 -12.14 4.19 4.35
C VAL A 28 -11.14 3.09 4.71
N THR A 29 -10.54 3.14 5.90
CA THR A 29 -9.50 2.22 6.38
C THR A 29 -9.91 0.76 6.26
N ARG A 30 -11.18 0.43 6.58
CA ARG A 30 -11.70 -0.94 6.50
C ARG A 30 -11.60 -1.53 5.09
N ALA A 31 -11.92 -0.76 4.06
CA ALA A 31 -11.87 -1.22 2.67
C ALA A 31 -10.42 -1.51 2.24
N PHE A 32 -9.47 -0.65 2.63
CA PHE A 32 -8.04 -0.85 2.37
C PHE A 32 -7.50 -2.10 3.05
N LEU A 33 -7.86 -2.30 4.32
CA LEU A 33 -7.47 -3.50 5.08
C LEU A 33 -8.06 -4.79 4.49
N GLN A 34 -9.29 -4.73 3.94
CA GLN A 34 -9.91 -5.87 3.27
C GLN A 34 -9.21 -6.20 1.95
N GLY A 35 -8.97 -5.19 1.11
CA GLY A 35 -8.27 -5.36 -0.16
C GLY A 35 -6.85 -5.91 0.02
N ALA A 36 -6.10 -5.40 1.01
CA ALA A 36 -4.77 -5.89 1.31
C ALA A 36 -4.76 -7.37 1.71
N ARG A 37 -5.71 -7.79 2.58
CA ARG A 37 -5.85 -9.19 3.01
C ARG A 37 -6.23 -10.10 1.86
N GLU A 38 -7.10 -9.65 0.97
CA GLU A 38 -7.51 -10.42 -0.20
C GLU A 38 -6.34 -10.62 -1.18
N ALA A 39 -5.53 -9.58 -1.40
CA ALA A 39 -4.31 -9.69 -2.18
C ALA A 39 -3.31 -10.69 -1.57
N LEU A 40 -3.11 -10.64 -0.25
CA LEU A 40 -2.26 -11.61 0.45
C LEU A 40 -2.80 -13.04 0.31
N ARG A 41 -4.10 -13.24 0.52
CA ARG A 41 -4.77 -14.55 0.37
C ARG A 41 -4.55 -15.13 -1.03
N ILE A 42 -4.65 -14.30 -2.08
CA ILE A 42 -4.37 -14.71 -3.46
C ILE A 42 -2.88 -15.08 -3.62
N ALA A 43 -1.97 -14.26 -3.09
CA ALA A 43 -0.54 -14.54 -3.17
C ALA A 43 -0.16 -15.86 -2.50
N GLU A 44 -0.69 -16.12 -1.31
CA GLU A 44 -0.49 -17.38 -0.58
C GLU A 44 -1.08 -18.57 -1.34
N LYS A 45 -2.32 -18.44 -1.82
CA LYS A 45 -3.02 -19.50 -2.56
C LYS A 45 -2.25 -19.98 -3.78
N TYR A 46 -1.62 -19.07 -4.52
CA TYR A 46 -0.89 -19.38 -5.75
C TYR A 46 0.63 -19.41 -5.58
N GLY A 47 1.13 -19.30 -4.34
CA GLY A 47 2.56 -19.28 -4.07
C GLY A 47 3.31 -18.10 -4.71
N ILE A 48 2.64 -16.98 -4.95
CA ILE A 48 3.25 -15.80 -5.57
C ILE A 48 4.33 -15.22 -4.66
N ARG A 49 5.54 -15.01 -5.19
CA ARG A 49 6.68 -14.46 -4.45
C ARG A 49 7.08 -13.05 -4.90
N LYS A 50 6.51 -12.56 -6.00
CA LYS A 50 6.79 -11.22 -6.55
C LYS A 50 5.50 -10.53 -6.95
N ALA A 51 5.38 -9.23 -6.71
CA ALA A 51 4.25 -8.42 -7.15
C ALA A 51 4.69 -7.09 -7.74
N VAL A 52 4.02 -6.66 -8.81
CA VAL A 52 4.17 -5.33 -9.40
C VAL A 52 2.99 -4.47 -8.96
N LEU A 53 3.26 -3.34 -8.31
CA LEU A 53 2.27 -2.51 -7.64
C LEU A 53 2.37 -1.05 -8.09
N LYS A 54 1.22 -0.35 -8.18
CA LYS A 54 1.18 1.07 -8.56
C LYS A 54 1.97 1.95 -7.58
N ALA A 55 2.98 2.67 -8.08
CA ALA A 55 3.78 3.60 -7.30
C ALA A 55 2.92 4.69 -6.63
N ARG A 56 3.34 5.11 -5.42
CA ARG A 56 2.81 6.26 -4.63
C ARG A 56 1.38 6.13 -4.12
N SER A 57 0.67 5.07 -4.47
CA SER A 57 -0.70 4.80 -4.02
C SER A 57 -0.78 4.57 -2.50
N PRO A 58 -1.83 5.04 -1.81
CA PRO A 58 -2.07 4.71 -0.39
C PRO A 58 -2.23 3.20 -0.14
N SER A 59 -2.59 2.40 -1.14
CA SER A 59 -2.70 0.93 -1.02
C SER A 59 -1.44 0.25 -1.53
N CYS A 60 -1.01 0.62 -2.73
CA CYS A 60 -0.02 -0.14 -3.50
C CYS A 60 1.39 0.50 -3.50
N GLY A 61 1.52 1.73 -3.02
CA GLY A 61 2.77 2.49 -3.08
C GLY A 61 3.91 1.77 -2.36
N TYR A 62 5.08 1.77 -2.98
CA TYR A 62 6.28 1.14 -2.47
C TYR A 62 7.37 2.20 -2.29
N ARG A 63 7.96 2.27 -1.09
CA ARG A 63 8.95 3.26 -0.60
C ARG A 63 8.46 4.70 -0.49
N TRP A 64 7.50 5.11 -1.32
CA TRP A 64 6.89 6.43 -1.29
C TRP A 64 5.37 6.33 -1.35
N ILE A 65 4.70 7.20 -0.58
CA ILE A 65 3.25 7.45 -0.62
C ILE A 65 2.99 8.94 -0.43
N HIS A 66 1.79 9.42 -0.79
CA HIS A 66 1.38 10.78 -0.44
C HIS A 66 1.32 10.99 1.07
N ASP A 67 1.61 12.21 1.51
CA ASP A 67 1.88 12.51 2.92
C ASP A 67 0.65 12.60 3.83
N GLY A 68 -0.56 12.63 3.26
CA GLY A 68 -1.83 12.75 3.99
C GLY A 68 -2.43 14.16 3.94
N THR A 69 -1.75 15.11 3.30
CA THR A 69 -2.19 16.52 3.22
C THR A 69 -2.97 16.86 1.95
N PHE A 70 -3.05 15.93 0.99
CA PHE A 70 -3.65 16.18 -0.33
C PHE A 70 -2.97 17.32 -1.14
N THR A 71 -1.72 17.66 -0.80
CA THR A 71 -0.93 18.66 -1.53
C THR A 71 -0.03 18.07 -2.63
N GLY A 72 -0.09 16.76 -2.84
CA GLY A 72 0.79 16.03 -3.77
C GLY A 72 2.18 15.73 -3.22
N LYS A 73 2.52 16.24 -2.03
CA LYS A 73 3.77 15.92 -1.33
C LYS A 73 3.85 14.42 -1.02
N LEU A 74 5.07 13.89 -1.11
CA LEU A 74 5.38 12.49 -0.82
C LEU A 74 6.14 12.37 0.49
N LYS A 75 5.94 11.24 1.17
CA LYS A 75 6.72 10.80 2.32
C LYS A 75 7.25 9.39 2.09
N GLN A 76 8.32 9.05 2.80
CA GLN A 76 8.81 7.67 2.82
C GLN A 76 7.80 6.76 3.51
N GLY A 77 7.53 5.62 2.90
CA GLY A 77 6.59 4.64 3.41
C GLY A 77 5.95 3.78 2.33
N HIS A 78 5.27 2.72 2.78
CA HIS A 78 4.52 1.81 1.92
C HIS A 78 3.02 2.06 2.07
N GLY A 79 2.25 1.76 1.02
CA GLY A 79 0.80 1.62 1.12
C GLY A 79 0.40 0.36 1.88
N VAL A 80 -0.88 0.25 2.23
CA VAL A 80 -1.41 -0.85 3.07
C VAL A 80 -1.13 -2.24 2.49
N THR A 81 -1.41 -2.45 1.20
CA THR A 81 -1.21 -3.72 0.51
C THR A 81 0.27 -4.04 0.37
N ALA A 82 1.08 -3.06 -0.05
CA ALA A 82 2.53 -3.23 -0.17
C ALA A 82 3.17 -3.62 1.17
N ALA A 83 2.79 -2.95 2.27
CA ALA A 83 3.29 -3.26 3.61
C ALA A 83 2.93 -4.69 4.05
N LEU A 84 1.70 -5.15 3.77
CA LEU A 84 1.25 -6.48 4.15
C LEU A 84 1.96 -7.58 3.34
N LEU A 85 2.08 -7.40 2.02
CA LEU A 85 2.78 -8.35 1.14
C LEU A 85 4.28 -8.44 1.48
N LEU A 86 4.94 -7.32 1.74
CA LEU A 86 6.35 -7.31 2.19
C LEU A 86 6.52 -8.08 3.50
N LYS A 87 5.62 -7.87 4.48
CA LYS A 87 5.65 -8.61 5.75
C LYS A 87 5.49 -10.12 5.55
N ALA A 88 4.78 -10.54 4.51
CA ALA A 88 4.62 -11.95 4.12
C ALA A 88 5.77 -12.49 3.24
N GLY A 89 6.82 -11.69 2.98
CA GLY A 89 7.98 -12.10 2.20
C GLY A 89 7.79 -12.04 0.68
N VAL A 90 6.77 -11.32 0.18
CA VAL A 90 6.60 -11.04 -1.25
C VAL A 90 7.52 -9.89 -1.65
N GLU A 91 8.35 -10.10 -2.66
CA GLU A 91 9.20 -9.07 -3.25
C GLU A 91 8.33 -8.08 -4.06
N ILE A 92 8.46 -6.79 -3.79
CA ILE A 92 7.66 -5.75 -4.43
C ILE A 92 8.50 -4.93 -5.41
N PHE A 93 7.90 -4.68 -6.57
CA PHE A 93 8.37 -3.76 -7.59
C PHE A 93 7.24 -2.77 -7.90
N THR A 94 7.59 -1.56 -8.33
CA THR A 94 6.62 -0.67 -8.98
C THR A 94 6.60 -0.85 -10.49
N GLU A 95 5.62 -0.26 -11.17
CA GLU A 95 5.62 -0.15 -12.64
C GLU A 95 6.86 0.58 -13.18
N GLU A 96 7.51 1.43 -12.36
CA GLU A 96 8.76 2.12 -12.70
C GLU A 96 9.97 1.17 -12.57
N GLU A 97 9.88 0.16 -11.70
CA GLU A 97 10.95 -0.80 -11.40
C GLU A 97 10.79 -2.14 -12.14
N VAL A 98 9.72 -2.31 -12.93
CA VAL A 98 9.37 -3.60 -13.58
C VAL A 98 10.50 -4.15 -14.46
N HIS A 99 11.32 -3.28 -15.04
CA HIS A 99 12.50 -3.66 -15.83
C HIS A 99 13.56 -4.45 -15.03
N ARG A 100 13.52 -4.40 -13.70
CA ARG A 100 14.41 -5.14 -12.80
C ARG A 100 13.88 -6.52 -12.43
N LEU A 101 12.64 -6.82 -12.78
CA LEU A 101 12.00 -8.11 -12.49
C LEU A 101 12.69 -9.21 -13.28
N LYS A 102 13.33 -10.15 -12.58
CA LYS A 102 13.83 -11.40 -13.15
C LYS A 102 12.82 -12.50 -12.84
N LEU A 103 12.33 -13.20 -13.86
CA LEU A 103 11.44 -14.36 -13.70
C LEU A 103 12.25 -15.62 -13.42
#